data_AF-A0A2V9DAZ9-F1
#
_entry.id   AF-A0A2V9DAZ9-F1
#
_cell.length_a   1.000
_cell.length_b   1.000
_cell.length_c   1.000
_cell.angle_alpha   90.00
_cell.angle_beta   90.00
_cell.angle_gamma   90.00
#
_symmetry.space_group_name_H-M   'P 1'
#
loop_
_entity.id
_entity.type
_entity.pdbx_description
1 polymer ?
#
loop_
_entity_poly.entity_id
_entity_poly.type
_entity_poly.pdbx_seq_one_letter_code
_entity_poly.pdbx_strand_id
1 'polypeptide(L)'
;MDRFPNDREALDFIASRIADEAQRDSVALSEVERKMLYFSETAWTLPDILDINDEFDRDYDQGTYEKKISRLIKKAVSRARNQQPEEFEAWTEAAQRLSKEDRYPLVMVEQAHLGPAFRPSRRPWDLWKLWGTGIAIVGLFGGLVWFINKLFPETNLPPLPRRGNTLGGDC
;
A
#
# COMPACT_ATOMS: atom_id res chain seq x y z
N MET A 1 28.04 5.45 11.05
CA MET A 1 27.90 6.64 10.18
C MET A 1 26.75 6.38 9.25
N ASP A 2 25.91 7.38 8.95
CA ASP A 2 24.90 7.23 7.89
C ASP A 2 25.63 7.13 6.54
N ARG A 3 25.61 5.96 5.89
CA ARG A 3 26.20 5.77 4.54
C ARG A 3 25.47 6.59 3.48
N PHE A 4 24.20 6.86 3.71
CA PHE A 4 23.35 7.69 2.84
C PHE A 4 23.07 9.02 3.54
N PRO A 5 23.54 10.15 3.00
CA PRO A 5 23.36 11.47 3.62
C PRO A 5 21.91 11.97 3.54
N ASN A 6 21.12 11.45 2.59
CA ASN A 6 19.72 11.78 2.42
C ASN A 6 18.94 10.60 1.79
N ASP A 7 17.61 10.74 1.78
CA ASP A 7 16.70 9.68 1.38
C ASP A 7 16.67 9.50 -0.14
N ARG A 8 17.03 10.53 -0.91
CA ARG A 8 17.22 10.43 -2.36
C ARG A 8 18.37 9.49 -2.69
N GLU A 9 19.51 9.62 -2.01
CA GLU A 9 20.67 8.76 -2.25
C GLU A 9 20.42 7.30 -1.83
N ALA A 10 19.68 7.07 -0.74
CA ALA A 10 19.25 5.72 -0.36
C ALA A 10 18.30 5.11 -1.40
N LEU A 11 17.40 5.91 -1.97
CA LEU A 11 16.48 5.48 -3.02
C LEU A 11 17.19 5.19 -4.35
N ASP A 12 18.10 6.07 -4.76
CA ASP A 12 18.96 5.90 -5.94
C ASP A 12 19.80 4.62 -5.82
N PHE A 13 20.31 4.32 -4.63
CA PHE A 13 21.00 3.06 -4.37
C PHE A 13 20.09 1.84 -4.58
N ILE A 14 18.89 1.81 -4.00
CA ILE A 14 17.96 0.68 -4.20
C ILE A 14 17.56 0.55 -5.67
N ALA A 15 17.20 1.66 -6.33
CA ALA A 15 16.76 1.66 -7.72
C ALA A 15 17.87 1.18 -8.66
N SER A 16 19.11 1.65 -8.47
CA SER A 16 20.26 1.20 -9.26
C SER A 16 20.54 -0.29 -9.09
N ARG A 17 20.48 -0.83 -7.86
CA ARG A 17 20.71 -2.27 -7.63
C ARG A 17 19.60 -3.16 -8.20
N ILE A 18 18.35 -2.67 -8.22
CA ILE A 18 17.26 -3.36 -8.92
C ILE A 18 17.51 -3.36 -10.43
N ALA A 19 17.95 -2.23 -11.00
CA ALA A 19 18.26 -2.13 -12.43
C ALA A 19 19.44 -3.05 -12.82
N ASP A 20 20.49 -3.09 -12.00
CA ASP A 20 21.64 -3.99 -12.19
C ASP A 20 21.21 -5.46 -12.18
N GLU A 21 20.38 -5.87 -11.21
CA GLU A 21 19.89 -7.25 -11.16
C GLU A 21 18.93 -7.55 -12.31
N ALA A 22 18.12 -6.59 -12.75
CA ALA A 22 17.26 -6.74 -13.93
C ALA A 22 18.09 -6.97 -15.19
N GLN A 23 19.18 -6.22 -15.37
CA GLN A 23 20.11 -6.40 -16.48
C GLN A 23 20.78 -7.78 -16.43
N ARG A 24 21.23 -8.23 -15.24
CA ARG A 24 21.82 -9.56 -15.05
C ARG A 24 20.85 -10.69 -15.38
N ASP A 25 19.58 -10.54 -14.99
CA ASP A 25 18.52 -11.50 -15.25
C ASP A 25 17.94 -11.40 -16.67
N SER A 26 18.42 -10.46 -17.51
CA SER A 26 17.84 -10.14 -18.82
C SER A 26 16.35 -9.80 -18.76
N VAL A 27 15.91 -9.19 -17.65
CA VAL A 27 14.55 -8.68 -17.45
C VAL A 27 14.51 -7.23 -17.91
N ALA A 28 13.73 -6.96 -18.96
CA ALA A 28 13.46 -5.60 -19.38
C ALA A 28 12.55 -4.90 -18.37
N LEU A 29 13.00 -3.74 -17.87
CA LEU A 29 12.16 -2.78 -17.17
C LEU A 29 11.82 -1.65 -18.14
N SER A 30 10.54 -1.29 -18.26
CA SER A 30 10.14 -0.11 -19.02
C SER A 30 10.61 1.18 -18.33
N GLU A 31 10.51 2.31 -19.01
CA GLU A 31 10.81 3.60 -18.39
C GLU A 31 9.84 3.91 -17.23
N VAL A 32 8.55 3.66 -17.44
CA VAL A 32 7.51 3.77 -16.40
C VAL A 32 7.86 2.90 -15.20
N GLU A 33 8.19 1.63 -15.41
CA GLU A 33 8.56 0.71 -14.32
C GLU A 33 9.80 1.19 -13.55
N ARG A 34 10.81 1.75 -14.23
CA ARG A 34 11.99 2.32 -13.56
C ARG A 34 11.63 3.57 -12.76
N LYS A 35 10.80 4.47 -13.31
CA LYS A 35 10.37 5.69 -12.63
C LYS A 35 9.44 5.39 -11.45
N MET A 36 8.64 4.34 -11.52
CA MET A 36 7.81 3.88 -10.40
C MET A 36 8.63 3.38 -9.20
N LEU A 37 9.91 3.05 -9.37
CA LEU A 37 10.83 2.82 -8.24
C LEU A 37 11.11 4.09 -7.44
N TYR A 38 10.71 5.27 -7.92
CA TYR A 38 10.88 6.54 -7.22
C TYR A 38 9.59 7.08 -6.61
N PHE A 39 8.47 6.37 -6.75
CA PHE A 39 7.18 6.85 -6.32
C PHE A 39 7.10 7.00 -4.78
N SER A 40 6.67 8.19 -4.36
CA SER A 40 6.23 8.49 -2.99
C SER A 40 5.17 9.58 -3.04
N GLU A 41 4.13 9.46 -2.22
CA GLU A 41 3.08 10.49 -2.11
C GLU A 41 3.47 11.64 -1.19
N THR A 42 4.34 11.39 -0.21
CA THR A 42 4.62 12.32 0.90
C THR A 42 6.08 12.75 0.97
N ALA A 43 6.98 12.06 0.26
CA ALA A 43 8.41 12.35 0.25
C ALA A 43 8.90 12.85 -1.11
N TRP A 44 10.20 13.16 -1.17
CA TRP A 44 10.85 13.52 -2.42
C TRP A 44 10.71 12.41 -3.46
N THR A 45 10.32 12.80 -4.68
CA THR A 45 10.08 11.93 -5.83
C THR A 45 10.39 12.68 -7.14
N LEU A 46 10.18 12.05 -8.29
CA LEU A 46 10.43 12.65 -9.59
C LEU A 46 9.41 13.76 -9.91
N PRO A 47 9.78 14.82 -10.63
CA PRO A 47 8.86 15.92 -10.96
C PRO A 47 7.64 15.48 -11.78
N ASP A 48 7.79 14.46 -12.62
CA ASP A 48 6.77 13.89 -13.50
C ASP A 48 6.06 12.66 -12.90
N ILE A 49 6.25 12.37 -11.60
CA ILE A 49 5.79 11.09 -11.03
C ILE A 49 4.28 10.89 -11.12
N LEU A 50 3.48 11.97 -11.10
CA LEU A 50 2.02 11.88 -11.19
C LEU A 50 1.58 11.41 -12.58
N ASP A 51 2.17 11.97 -13.63
CA ASP A 51 1.90 11.55 -15.01
C ASP A 51 2.34 10.09 -15.23
N ILE A 52 3.47 9.71 -14.63
CA ILE A 52 3.97 8.33 -14.66
C ILE A 52 3.04 7.38 -13.91
N ASN A 53 2.47 7.81 -12.77
CA ASN A 53 1.51 7.00 -12.03
C ASN A 53 0.21 6.82 -12.83
N ASP A 54 -0.29 7.88 -13.47
CA ASP A 54 -1.47 7.80 -14.32
C ASP A 54 -1.26 6.88 -15.54
N GLU A 55 -0.08 6.91 -16.15
CA GLU A 55 0.30 5.97 -17.20
C GLU A 55 0.42 4.53 -16.66
N PHE A 56 1.02 4.36 -15.48
CA PHE A 56 1.15 3.07 -14.82
C PHE A 56 -0.22 2.45 -14.52
N ASP A 57 -1.13 3.20 -13.90
CA ASP A 57 -2.47 2.74 -13.52
C ASP A 57 -3.33 2.36 -14.73
N ARG A 58 -3.10 3.02 -15.88
CA ARG A 58 -3.81 2.73 -17.13
C ARG A 58 -3.27 1.51 -17.85
N ASP A 59 -1.94 1.38 -17.94
CA ASP A 59 -1.30 0.48 -18.90
C ASP A 59 -0.61 -0.74 -18.26
N TYR A 60 -0.45 -0.76 -16.92
CA TYR A 60 0.28 -1.80 -16.21
C TYR A 60 -0.58 -2.51 -15.15
N ASP A 61 -0.36 -3.82 -15.02
CA ASP A 61 -0.91 -4.58 -13.90
C ASP A 61 0.01 -4.45 -12.68
N GLN A 62 -0.51 -3.81 -11.63
CA GLN A 62 0.21 -3.56 -10.38
C GLN A 62 0.78 -4.85 -9.79
N GLY A 63 0.00 -5.93 -9.74
CA GLY A 63 0.44 -7.21 -9.14
C GLY A 63 1.61 -7.85 -9.89
N THR A 64 1.58 -7.78 -11.22
CA THR A 64 2.66 -8.28 -12.09
C THR A 64 3.93 -7.47 -11.90
N TYR A 65 3.81 -6.14 -11.82
CA TYR A 65 4.94 -5.25 -11.54
C TYR A 65 5.54 -5.50 -10.15
N GLU A 66 4.72 -5.51 -9.10
CA GLU A 66 5.19 -5.76 -7.73
C GLU A 66 5.90 -7.13 -7.60
N LYS A 67 5.34 -8.18 -8.22
CA LYS A 67 5.96 -9.50 -8.27
C LYS A 67 7.28 -9.50 -9.04
N LYS A 68 7.37 -8.73 -10.12
CA LYS A 68 8.60 -8.58 -10.92
C LYS A 68 9.69 -7.93 -10.06
N ILE A 69 9.40 -6.79 -9.46
CA ILE A 69 10.39 -6.02 -8.67
C ILE A 69 10.78 -6.74 -7.38
N SER A 70 9.82 -7.32 -6.63
CA SER A 70 10.12 -8.08 -5.41
C SER A 70 11.05 -9.27 -5.68
N ARG A 71 10.89 -9.95 -6.82
CA ARG A 71 11.80 -11.02 -7.24
C ARG A 71 13.21 -10.51 -7.53
N LEU A 72 13.34 -9.36 -8.19
CA LEU A 72 14.64 -8.72 -8.46
C LEU A 72 15.33 -8.29 -7.16
N ILE A 73 14.60 -7.62 -6.26
CA ILE A 73 15.11 -7.24 -4.93
C ILE A 73 15.59 -8.48 -4.17
N LYS A 74 14.79 -9.55 -4.14
CA LYS A 74 15.15 -10.80 -3.46
C LYS A 74 16.47 -11.38 -3.97
N LYS A 75 16.66 -11.39 -5.29
CA LYS A 75 17.89 -11.89 -5.90
C LYS A 75 19.09 -10.99 -5.61
N ALA A 76 18.93 -9.67 -5.78
CA ALA A 76 19.98 -8.69 -5.50
C ALA A 76 20.47 -8.78 -4.05
N VAL A 77 19.53 -8.80 -3.08
CA VAL A 77 19.85 -8.90 -1.66
C VAL A 77 20.44 -10.26 -1.30
N SER A 78 19.92 -11.36 -1.87
CA SER A 78 20.49 -12.69 -1.64
C SER A 78 21.92 -12.80 -2.17
N ARG A 79 22.21 -12.16 -3.31
CA ARG A 79 23.55 -12.09 -3.89
C ARG A 79 24.48 -11.28 -3.00
N ALA A 80 24.06 -10.09 -2.60
CA ALA A 80 24.81 -9.23 -1.68
C ALA A 80 25.14 -9.97 -0.38
N ARG A 81 24.16 -10.64 0.22
CA ARG A 81 24.36 -11.43 1.45
C ARG A 81 25.44 -12.51 1.32
N ASN A 82 25.48 -13.18 0.17
CA ASN A 82 26.38 -14.33 -0.04
C ASN A 82 27.77 -13.94 -0.55
N GLN A 83 27.89 -12.80 -1.26
CA GLN A 83 29.08 -12.46 -2.03
C GLN A 83 29.72 -11.14 -1.61
N GLN A 84 28.94 -10.21 -1.04
CA GLN A 84 29.37 -8.84 -0.77
C GLN A 84 28.73 -8.31 0.53
N PRO A 85 29.29 -8.67 1.70
CA PRO A 85 28.73 -8.29 3.00
C PRO A 85 28.52 -6.78 3.17
N GLU A 86 29.43 -5.95 2.65
CA GLU A 86 29.28 -4.49 2.68
C GLU A 86 28.09 -3.98 1.85
N GLU A 87 27.80 -4.63 0.72
CA GLU A 87 26.63 -4.30 -0.09
C GLU A 87 25.34 -4.70 0.63
N PHE A 88 25.34 -5.83 1.35
CA PHE A 88 24.21 -6.25 2.16
C PHE A 88 23.93 -5.30 3.33
N GLU A 89 24.97 -4.78 3.96
CA GLU A 89 24.85 -3.73 4.98
C GLU A 89 24.28 -2.46 4.37
N ALA A 90 24.77 -2.02 3.20
CA ALA A 90 24.22 -0.87 2.48
C ALA A 90 22.72 -1.04 2.13
N TRP A 91 22.30 -2.23 1.71
CA TRP A 91 20.88 -2.56 1.51
C TRP A 91 20.05 -2.39 2.78
N THR A 92 20.59 -2.85 3.92
CA THR A 92 19.90 -2.78 5.21
C THR A 92 19.78 -1.33 5.68
N GLU A 93 20.86 -0.55 5.60
CA GLU A 93 20.87 0.87 5.96
C GLU A 93 19.96 1.70 5.06
N ALA A 94 19.97 1.46 3.74
CA ALA A 94 19.08 2.14 2.79
C ALA A 94 17.61 1.85 3.11
N ALA A 95 17.25 0.57 3.29
CA ALA A 95 15.89 0.18 3.64
C ALA A 95 15.45 0.77 4.98
N GLN A 96 16.33 0.79 5.98
CA GLN A 96 16.03 1.34 7.30
C GLN A 96 15.84 2.85 7.25
N ARG A 97 16.67 3.59 6.49
CA ARG A 97 16.51 5.03 6.30
C ARG A 97 15.17 5.35 5.64
N LEU A 98 14.87 4.69 4.53
CA LEU A 98 13.64 4.89 3.80
C LEU A 98 12.41 4.46 4.60
N SER A 99 12.52 3.50 5.52
CA SER A 99 11.38 3.00 6.33
C SER A 99 10.68 4.05 7.18
N LYS A 100 11.28 5.23 7.37
CA LYS A 100 10.68 6.37 8.07
C LYS A 100 9.67 7.13 7.21
N GLU A 101 9.73 6.95 5.90
CA GLU A 101 8.88 7.62 4.93
C GLU A 101 8.04 6.62 4.12
N ASP A 102 6.86 7.07 3.72
CA ASP A 102 5.87 6.28 3.02
C ASP A 102 6.22 6.14 1.52
N ARG A 103 7.13 5.22 1.21
CA ARG A 103 7.69 5.00 -0.14
C ARG A 103 7.27 3.66 -0.74
N TYR A 104 6.76 3.69 -1.97
CA TYR A 104 6.24 2.51 -2.67
C TYR A 104 7.26 1.35 -2.89
N PRO A 105 8.55 1.60 -3.14
CA PRO A 105 9.56 0.53 -3.25
C PRO A 105 9.71 -0.33 -1.99
N LEU A 106 9.45 0.23 -0.80
CA LEU A 106 9.50 -0.53 0.44
C LEU A 106 8.42 -1.59 0.52
N VAL A 107 7.30 -1.38 -0.19
CA VAL A 107 6.26 -2.39 -0.31
C VAL A 107 6.83 -3.68 -0.90
N MET A 108 7.68 -3.54 -1.92
CA MET A 108 8.30 -4.67 -2.62
C MET A 108 9.46 -5.28 -1.84
N VAL A 109 10.19 -4.47 -1.06
CA VAL A 109 11.22 -4.96 -0.11
C VAL A 109 10.58 -5.89 0.94
N GLU A 110 9.41 -5.53 1.47
CA GLU A 110 8.69 -6.37 2.42
C GLU A 110 8.14 -7.66 1.76
N GLN A 111 7.54 -7.54 0.58
CA GLN A 111 7.05 -8.69 -0.20
C GLN A 111 8.17 -9.65 -0.63
N ALA A 112 9.41 -9.16 -0.76
CA ALA A 112 10.57 -10.00 -1.05
C ALA A 112 10.94 -10.95 0.12
N HIS A 113 10.32 -10.81 1.30
CA HIS A 113 10.50 -11.67 2.48
C HIS A 113 11.97 -11.84 2.89
N LEU A 114 12.73 -10.74 2.93
CA LEU A 114 14.19 -10.74 3.12
C LEU A 114 14.65 -11.07 4.55
N GLY A 115 13.73 -11.12 5.51
CA GLY A 115 13.98 -11.43 6.91
C GLY A 115 13.75 -10.25 7.87
N PRO A 116 14.04 -10.42 9.18
CA PRO A 116 13.71 -9.44 10.22
C PRO A 116 14.40 -8.08 10.04
N ALA A 117 15.61 -8.05 9.47
CA ALA A 117 16.40 -6.85 9.25
C ALA A 117 15.75 -5.83 8.29
N PHE A 118 14.76 -6.25 7.50
CA PHE A 118 14.08 -5.43 6.49
C PHE A 118 12.60 -5.16 6.82
N ARG A 119 12.14 -5.49 8.03
CA ARG A 119 10.75 -5.22 8.43
C ARG A 119 10.57 -3.75 8.80
N PRO A 120 9.75 -2.96 8.08
CA PRO A 120 9.43 -1.60 8.49
C PRO A 120 8.57 -1.59 9.77
N SER A 121 8.68 -0.52 10.55
CA SER A 121 7.78 -0.26 11.69
C SER A 121 6.39 0.07 11.13
N ARG A 122 5.42 -0.85 11.31
CA ARG A 122 3.96 -0.78 10.98
C ARG A 122 3.49 0.37 10.06
N ARG A 123 3.05 -0.01 8.86
CA ARG A 123 2.60 0.82 7.73
C ARG A 123 1.32 1.66 7.99
N PRO A 124 1.27 2.94 7.57
CA PRO A 124 0.05 3.78 7.55
C PRO A 124 -0.94 3.48 6.40
N TRP A 125 -0.48 2.89 5.28
CA TRP A 125 -1.31 2.71 4.07
C TRP A 125 -2.40 1.64 4.14
N ASP A 126 -2.29 0.67 5.06
CA ASP A 126 -3.37 -0.29 5.31
C ASP A 126 -4.62 0.42 5.86
N LEU A 127 -4.47 1.61 6.47
CA LEU A 127 -5.62 2.40 6.90
C LEU A 127 -6.43 2.91 5.70
N TRP A 128 -5.82 3.46 4.65
CA TRP A 128 -6.58 4.00 3.51
C TRP A 128 -7.34 2.91 2.74
N LYS A 129 -6.76 1.70 2.65
CA LYS A 129 -7.47 0.53 2.10
C LYS A 129 -8.66 0.10 2.98
N LEU A 130 -8.54 0.23 4.30
CA LEU A 130 -9.65 0.00 5.25
C LEU A 130 -10.70 1.12 5.21
N TRP A 131 -10.30 2.38 5.04
CA TRP A 131 -11.23 3.51 4.87
C TRP A 131 -12.03 3.41 3.57
N GLY A 132 -11.38 3.07 2.44
CA GLY A 132 -12.05 2.84 1.16
C GLY A 132 -13.05 1.68 1.23
N THR A 133 -12.68 0.59 1.89
CA THR A 133 -13.58 -0.56 2.10
C THR A 133 -14.75 -0.19 3.03
N GLY A 134 -14.49 0.57 4.09
CA GLY A 134 -15.52 1.04 5.03
C GLY A 134 -16.55 1.96 4.37
N ILE A 135 -16.11 2.90 3.53
CA ILE A 135 -16.99 3.83 2.80
C ILE A 135 -17.89 3.07 1.80
N ALA A 136 -17.35 2.07 1.10
CA ALA A 136 -18.13 1.25 0.17
C ALA A 136 -19.26 0.47 0.89
N ILE A 137 -18.97 -0.08 2.07
CA ILE A 137 -19.96 -0.80 2.89
C ILE A 137 -21.05 0.18 3.38
N VAL A 138 -20.67 1.34 3.92
CA VAL A 138 -21.62 2.35 4.40
C VAL A 138 -22.49 2.88 3.25
N GLY A 139 -21.92 3.08 2.05
CA GLY A 139 -22.65 3.48 0.86
C GLY A 139 -23.66 2.42 0.39
N LEU A 140 -23.29 1.14 0.42
CA LEU A 140 -24.19 0.02 0.11
C LEU A 140 -25.36 -0.06 1.10
N PHE A 141 -25.08 0.01 2.41
CA PHE A 141 -26.13 -0.04 3.43
C PHE A 141 -27.02 1.22 3.40
N GLY A 142 -26.45 2.41 3.23
CA GLY A 142 -27.21 3.65 3.09
C GLY A 142 -28.09 3.67 1.84
N GLY A 143 -27.56 3.20 0.71
CA GLY A 143 -28.30 3.06 -0.55
C GLY A 143 -29.45 2.06 -0.44
N LEU A 144 -29.23 0.93 0.25
CA LEU A 144 -30.27 -0.08 0.50
C LEU A 144 -31.38 0.45 1.41
N VAL A 145 -31.04 1.15 2.50
CA VAL A 145 -32.02 1.76 3.41
C VAL A 145 -32.83 2.84 2.68
N TRP A 146 -32.17 3.71 1.92
CA TRP A 146 -32.86 4.72 1.10
C TRP A 146 -33.79 4.07 0.06
N PHE A 147 -33.34 3.00 -0.58
CA PHE A 147 -34.14 2.26 -1.57
C PHE A 147 -35.36 1.58 -0.95
N ILE A 148 -35.21 0.95 0.22
CA ILE A 148 -36.33 0.35 0.96
C ILE A 148 -37.31 1.43 1.42
N ASN A 149 -36.83 2.56 1.96
CA ASN A 149 -37.67 3.67 2.40
C ASN A 149 -38.41 4.33 1.22
N LYS A 150 -37.83 4.29 0.01
CA LYS A 150 -38.47 4.73 -1.23
C LYS A 150 -39.51 3.72 -1.75
N LEU A 151 -39.28 2.42 -1.59
CA LEU A 151 -40.20 1.37 -2.05
C LEU A 151 -41.38 1.14 -1.11
N PHE A 152 -41.21 1.35 0.21
CA PHE A 152 -42.21 1.07 1.24
C PHE A 152 -42.32 2.23 2.25
N PRO A 153 -43.04 3.32 1.91
CA PRO A 153 -43.19 4.48 2.80
C PRO A 153 -44.05 4.23 4.06
N GLU A 154 -44.71 3.06 4.19
CA GLU A 154 -45.71 2.78 5.23
C GLU A 154 -45.16 2.23 6.56
N THR A 155 -43.84 2.04 6.72
CA THR A 155 -43.27 1.53 8.00
C THR A 155 -43.23 2.56 9.13
N ASN A 156 -43.66 3.80 8.90
CA ASN A 156 -43.91 4.76 9.97
C ASN A 156 -45.26 4.48 10.62
N LEU A 157 -45.36 3.38 11.37
CA LEU A 157 -46.54 3.11 12.18
C LEU A 157 -46.68 4.25 13.21
N PRO A 158 -47.83 4.94 13.29
CA PRO A 158 -48.07 5.87 14.38
C PRO A 158 -47.99 5.12 15.72
N PRO A 159 -47.50 5.76 16.80
CA PRO A 159 -47.39 5.11 18.09
C PRO A 159 -48.78 4.59 18.53
N LEU A 160 -48.84 3.30 18.86
CA LEU A 160 -50.08 2.68 19.32
C LEU A 160 -50.58 3.38 20.60
N PRO A 161 -51.90 3.59 20.74
CA PRO A 161 -52.47 4.22 21.92
C PRO A 161 -52.16 3.38 23.16
N ARG A 162 -51.63 4.06 24.19
CA ARG A 162 -51.29 3.50 25.49
C ARG A 162 -52.54 2.88 26.11
N ARG A 163 -52.64 1.55 26.10
CA ARG A 163 -53.73 0.83 26.80
C ARG A 163 -53.52 1.00 28.31
N GLY A 164 -54.19 1.99 28.88
CA GLY A 164 -54.31 2.16 30.32
C GLY A 164 -55.17 1.01 30.86
N ASN A 165 -54.60 0.19 31.74
CA ASN A 165 -55.36 -0.79 32.50
C ASN A 165 -55.85 -0.11 33.77
N THR A 166 -57.03 0.50 33.68
CA THR A 166 -57.87 0.80 34.82
C THR A 166 -58.64 -0.46 35.24
N LEU A 167 -58.50 -0.81 36.52
CA LEU A 167 -59.54 -1.31 37.42
C LEU A 167 -60.21 -2.65 37.14
N GLY A 168 -60.09 -3.53 38.16
CA GLY A 168 -61.26 -4.12 38.80
C GLY A 168 -61.60 -5.56 38.41
N GLY A 169 -61.77 -6.42 39.40
CA GLY A 169 -62.38 -7.73 39.21
C GLY A 169 -61.98 -8.74 40.28
N ASP A 170 -62.60 -8.60 41.44
CA ASP A 170 -62.62 -9.55 42.55
C ASP A 170 -63.00 -10.98 42.10
N CYS A 171 -62.29 -11.98 42.65
CA CYS A 171 -62.81 -13.30 43.06
C CYS A 171 -61.83 -13.91 44.08
#